data_AF-A0A257PU44-F1
#
_entry.id   AF-A0A257PU44-F1
#
_cell.length_a   1.000
_cell.length_b   1.000
_cell.length_c   1.000
_cell.angle_alpha   90.00
_cell.angle_beta   90.00
_cell.angle_gamma   90.00
#
_symmetry.space_group_name_H-M   'P 1'
#
loop_
_entity.id
_entity.type
_entity.pdbx_description
1 polymer ?
#
loop_
_entity_poly.entity_id
_entity_poly.type
_entity_poly.pdbx_seq_one_letter_code
_entity_poly.pdbx_strand_id
1 'polypeptide(L)'
;ELADTEMLARHFADAEAECGRLVAALLAQPAYDQCIKASHLFNLLDARGVISVAERAAYIGRVRNLAKACAEIWVSGEHYA
;
A
#
# COMPACT_ATOMS: atom_id res chain seq x y z
N GLU A 1 -8.82 6.33 -19.25
CA GLU A 1 -10.30 6.47 -19.31
C GLU A 1 -11.07 5.19 -19.00
N LEU A 2 -10.52 3.99 -19.22
CA LEU A 2 -11.26 2.73 -19.11
C LEU A 2 -11.02 1.88 -17.85
N ALA A 3 -9.99 2.19 -17.05
CA ALA A 3 -9.70 1.37 -15.88
C ALA A 3 -10.85 1.43 -14.86
N ASP A 4 -11.29 0.25 -14.41
CA ASP A 4 -12.37 0.06 -13.45
C ASP A 4 -11.93 0.53 -12.06
N THR A 5 -12.51 1.64 -11.61
CA THR A 5 -12.15 2.28 -10.35
C THR A 5 -12.63 1.51 -9.12
N GLU A 6 -13.72 0.75 -9.24
CA GLU A 6 -14.21 -0.06 -8.13
C GLU A 6 -13.27 -1.25 -7.89
N MET A 7 -12.86 -1.92 -8.98
CA MET A 7 -11.84 -2.96 -8.93
C MET A 7 -10.52 -2.42 -8.37
N LEU A 8 -10.05 -1.26 -8.82
CA LEU A 8 -8.82 -0.64 -8.33
C LEU A 8 -8.89 -0.31 -6.83
N ALA A 9 -10.03 0.20 -6.35
CA ALA A 9 -10.24 0.49 -4.93
C ALA A 9 -10.25 -0.79 -4.07
N ARG A 10 -10.90 -1.86 -4.55
CA ARG A 10 -10.84 -3.18 -3.88
C ARG A 10 -9.42 -3.71 -3.81
N HIS A 11 -8.70 -3.71 -4.93
CA HIS A 11 -7.31 -4.17 -4.95
C HIS A 11 -6.39 -3.32 -4.06
N PHE A 12 -6.66 -2.01 -3.92
CA PHE A 12 -5.91 -1.18 -2.99
C PHE A 12 -6.12 -1.68 -1.56
N ALA A 13 -7.38 -1.92 -1.17
CA ALA A 13 -7.72 -2.43 0.16
C ALA A 13 -7.11 -3.82 0.41
N ASP A 14 -7.15 -4.70 -0.58
CA ASP A 14 -6.54 -6.04 -0.49
C ASP A 14 -5.02 -5.96 -0.28
N ALA A 15 -4.33 -5.10 -1.05
CA ALA A 15 -2.89 -4.91 -0.93
C ALA A 15 -2.52 -4.27 0.42
N GLU A 16 -3.29 -3.30 0.91
CA GLU A 16 -3.08 -2.70 2.23
C GLU A 16 -3.25 -3.74 3.35
N ALA A 17 -4.33 -4.53 3.31
CA ALA A 17 -4.60 -5.56 4.29
C ALA A 17 -3.51 -6.64 4.32
N GLU A 18 -3.08 -7.11 3.13
CA GLU A 18 -2.03 -8.11 3.02
C GLU A 18 -0.67 -7.56 3.46
N CYS A 19 -0.36 -6.30 3.14
CA CYS A 19 0.82 -5.62 3.67
C CYS A 19 0.80 -5.62 5.21
N GLY A 20 -0.32 -5.25 5.83
CA GLY A 20 -0.47 -5.27 7.28
C GLY A 20 -0.31 -6.66 7.88
N ARG A 21 -0.85 -7.69 7.23
CA ARG A 21 -0.71 -9.10 7.65
C ARG A 21 0.74 -9.56 7.61
N LEU A 22 1.48 -9.20 6.55
CA LEU A 22 2.89 -9.55 6.37
C LEU A 22 3.79 -8.79 7.35
N VAL A 23 3.49 -7.51 7.63
CA VAL A 23 4.14 -6.74 8.69
C VAL A 23 3.95 -7.41 10.05
N ALA A 24 2.74 -7.86 10.37
CA ALA A 24 2.47 -8.57 11.63
C ALA A 24 3.20 -9.92 11.72
N ALA A 25 3.48 -10.55 10.58
CA ALA A 25 4.32 -11.75 10.48
C ALA A 25 5.83 -11.43 10.43
N LEU A 26 6.20 -10.16 10.58
CA LEU A 26 7.56 -9.61 10.48
C LEU A 26 8.23 -9.73 9.10
N LEU A 27 7.49 -10.11 8.05
CA LEU A 27 8.01 -10.34 6.69
C LEU A 27 8.17 -9.04 5.89
N ALA A 28 9.32 -8.39 6.00
CA ALA A 28 9.62 -7.05 5.47
C ALA A 28 9.56 -6.97 3.94
N GLN A 29 10.29 -7.84 3.23
CA GLN A 29 10.31 -7.78 1.77
C GLN A 29 8.94 -8.08 1.15
N PRO A 30 8.25 -9.18 1.53
CA PRO A 30 6.90 -9.44 1.01
C PRO A 30 5.89 -8.34 1.37
N ALA A 31 5.97 -7.77 2.58
CA ALA A 31 5.14 -6.64 2.96
C ALA A 31 5.41 -5.42 2.07
N TYR A 32 6.68 -5.12 1.79
CA TYR A 32 7.05 -4.00 0.94
C TYR A 32 6.53 -4.16 -0.50
N ASP A 33 6.52 -5.37 -1.06
CA ASP A 33 5.91 -5.63 -2.37
C ASP A 33 4.42 -5.24 -2.40
N GLN A 34 3.68 -5.56 -1.33
CA GLN A 34 2.28 -5.15 -1.20
C GLN A 34 2.12 -3.63 -1.01
N CYS A 35 3.03 -3.00 -0.26
CA CYS A 35 3.06 -1.53 -0.14
C CYS A 35 3.26 -0.86 -1.50
N ILE A 36 4.19 -1.35 -2.33
CA ILE A 36 4.41 -0.84 -3.69
C ILE A 36 3.19 -1.07 -4.58
N LYS A 37 2.54 -2.24 -4.47
CA LYS A 37 1.29 -2.53 -5.18
C LYS A 37 0.18 -1.54 -4.79
N ALA A 38 -0.02 -1.27 -3.49
CA ALA A 38 -0.98 -0.29 -3.01
C ALA A 38 -0.66 1.12 -3.55
N SER A 39 0.60 1.54 -3.53
CA SER A 39 1.07 2.81 -4.10
C SER A 39 0.73 2.94 -5.58
N HIS A 40 0.96 1.89 -6.37
CA HIS A 40 0.64 1.88 -7.79
C HIS A 40 -0.88 1.97 -8.05
N LEU A 41 -1.69 1.20 -7.29
CA LEU A 41 -3.15 1.23 -7.41
C LEU A 41 -3.72 2.60 -7.05
N PHE A 42 -3.17 3.27 -6.04
CA PHE A 42 -3.50 4.65 -5.73
C PHE A 42 -3.21 5.58 -6.92
N ASN A 43 -2.03 5.47 -7.55
CA ASN A 43 -1.70 6.30 -8.71
C ASN A 43 -2.69 6.10 -9.87
N LEU A 44 -3.15 4.86 -10.10
CA LEU A 44 -4.17 4.58 -11.10
C LEU A 44 -5.50 5.24 -10.76
N LEU A 45 -5.94 5.19 -9.50
CA LEU A 45 -7.16 5.87 -9.03
C LEU A 45 -7.04 7.41 -9.12
N ASP A 46 -5.90 7.98 -8.73
CA ASP A 46 -5.62 9.42 -8.81
C ASP A 46 -5.67 9.88 -10.28
N ALA A 47 -5.03 9.13 -11.18
CA ALA A 47 -5.07 9.39 -12.62
C ALA A 47 -6.47 9.22 -13.24
N ARG A 48 -7.35 8.41 -12.63
CA ARG A 48 -8.76 8.33 -13.05
C ARG A 48 -9.57 9.57 -12.67
N GLY A 49 -9.03 10.45 -11.80
CA GLY A 49 -9.68 11.68 -11.37
C GLY A 49 -10.87 11.46 -10.44
N VAL A 50 -11.00 10.25 -9.87
CA VAL A 50 -12.11 9.88 -8.98
C VAL A 50 -11.80 10.14 -7.50
N ILE A 51 -10.58 10.56 -7.18
CA ILE A 51 -10.14 10.87 -5.82
C ILE A 51 -10.16 12.39 -5.62
N SER A 52 -10.87 12.87 -4.59
CA SER A 52 -10.85 14.27 -4.16
C SER A 52 -9.52 14.65 -3.50
N VAL A 53 -9.25 15.96 -3.33
CA VAL A 53 -8.03 16.44 -2.66
C VAL A 53 -7.89 15.87 -1.24
N ALA A 54 -8.99 15.77 -0.49
CA ALA A 54 -8.99 15.23 0.86
C ALA A 54 -8.71 13.71 0.86
N GLU A 55 -9.36 12.96 -0.03
CA GLU A 55 -9.12 11.52 -0.17
C GLU A 55 -7.68 11.24 -0.62
N ARG A 56 -7.12 12.07 -1.51
CA ARG A 56 -5.74 11.95 -1.98
C ARG A 56 -4.75 12.06 -0.82
N ALA A 57 -4.96 13.02 0.09
CA ALA A 57 -4.15 13.15 1.29
C ALA A 57 -4.27 11.90 2.19
N ALA A 58 -5.48 11.33 2.32
CA ALA A 58 -5.71 10.11 3.09
C ALA A 58 -5.00 8.89 2.48
N TYR A 59 -5.09 8.67 1.17
CA TYR A 59 -4.37 7.59 0.47
C TYR A 59 -2.85 7.71 0.63
N ILE A 60 -2.30 8.91 0.48
CA ILE A 60 -0.87 9.16 0.69
C ILE A 60 -0.46 8.84 2.14
N GLY A 61 -1.30 9.20 3.11
CA GLY A 61 -1.08 8.87 4.52
C GLY A 61 -1.03 7.35 4.76
N ARG A 62 -1.98 6.61 4.19
CA ARG A 62 -2.06 5.14 4.25
C ARG A 62 -0.80 4.49 3.66
N VAL A 63 -0.44 4.82 2.43
CA VAL A 63 0.77 4.27 1.76
C VAL A 63 2.04 4.61 2.55
N ARG A 64 2.14 5.83 3.09
CA ARG A 64 3.28 6.23 3.93
C ARG A 64 3.37 5.38 5.20
N ASN A 65 2.24 5.09 5.84
CA ASN A 65 2.21 4.26 7.04
C ASN A 65 2.64 2.82 6.74
N LEU A 66 2.20 2.24 5.62
CA LEU A 66 2.67 0.93 5.16
C LEU A 66 4.19 0.92 4.94
N ALA A 67 4.71 1.87 4.16
CA ALA A 67 6.13 1.96 3.87
C ALA A 67 6.98 2.12 5.15
N LYS A 68 6.50 2.94 6.10
CA LYS A 68 7.15 3.12 7.40
C LYS A 68 7.18 1.81 8.18
N ALA A 69 6.05 1.10 8.27
CA ALA A 69 5.98 -0.17 8.98
C ALA A 69 6.92 -1.23 8.37
N CYS A 70 6.98 -1.33 7.04
CA CYS A 70 7.93 -2.22 6.35
C CYS A 70 9.39 -1.84 6.66
N ALA A 71 9.70 -0.55 6.71
CA ALA A 71 11.05 -0.08 7.03
C ALA A 71 11.42 -0.35 8.51
N GLU A 72 10.47 -0.19 9.44
CA GLU A 72 10.69 -0.47 10.86
C GLU A 72 11.05 -1.94 11.09
N ILE A 73 10.31 -2.89 10.48
CA ILE A 73 10.63 -4.31 10.61
C ILE A 73 11.96 -4.68 9.93
N TRP A 74 12.26 -4.12 8.75
CA TRP A 74 13.54 -4.31 8.07
C TRP A 74 14.72 -3.87 8.94
N VAL A 75 14.65 -2.65 9.50
CA VAL A 75 15.68 -2.10 10.38
C VAL A 75 15.79 -2.86 11.69
N SER A 76 14.67 -3.38 12.22
CA SER A 76 14.64 -4.14 13.47
C SER A 76 15.29 -5.53 13.39
N GLY A 77 15.67 -5.96 12.19
CA GLY A 77 16.50 -7.16 12.01
C GLY A 77 15.74 -8.38 11.52
N GLU A 78 14.93 -8.25 10.47
CA GLU A 78 14.85 -9.34 9.49
C GLU A 78 16.22 -9.50 8.80
N HIS A 79 17.19 -9.96 9.57
CA HIS A 79 18.33 -10.65 9.03
C HIS A 79 17.81 -11.97 8.50
N TYR A 80 17.96 -12.19 7.20
CA TYR A 80 17.89 -13.53 6.61
C TYR A 80 18.57 -14.53 7.55
N ALA A 81 17.77 -15.35 8.22
CA ALA A 81 18.21 -16.65 8.70
C ALA A 81 18.20 -17.62 7.52
#